data_AF-C0B9V2-F1
#
_entry.id   AF-C0B9V2-F1
#
_cell.length_a   1.000
_cell.length_b   1.000
_cell.length_c   1.000
_cell.angle_alpha   90.00
_cell.angle_beta   90.00
_cell.angle_gamma   90.00
#
_symmetry.space_group_name_H-M   'P 1'
#
loop_
_entity.id
_entity.type
_entity.pdbx_description
1 polymer ?
#
loop_
_entity_poly.entity_id
_entity_poly.type
_entity_poly.pdbx_seq_one_letter_code
_entity_poly.pdbx_strand_id
1 'polypeptide(L)'
;MKSFIRYLYEYQNGKRTRNTGFVKVLEQTDTAEIQIYGRGFPVAGGRTLEIYLFYEEDGKCIGIRMGEIRGAQAAFGYKLSYTTDDVGGDGQFGRIGGMILRAGNGADAGYYGAVWDEARPVDVSRMITEEEWKLNKSGKNKKKLQMAETC
;
A
#
# COMPACT_ATOMS: atom_id res chain seq x y z
N MET A 1 6.28 14.76 -15.68
CA MET A 1 6.19 15.15 -14.25
C MET A 1 4.73 15.38 -13.91
N LYS A 2 4.23 14.71 -12.87
CA LYS A 2 2.84 14.80 -12.41
C LYS A 2 2.85 15.10 -10.92
N SER A 3 2.05 16.07 -10.49
CA SER A 3 1.90 16.43 -9.08
C SER A 3 0.43 16.48 -8.71
N PHE A 4 0.07 15.88 -7.58
CA PHE A 4 -1.31 15.82 -7.14
C PHE A 4 -1.44 15.58 -5.63
N ILE A 5 -2.63 15.84 -5.11
CA ILE A 5 -2.98 15.60 -3.70
C ILE A 5 -4.01 14.48 -3.64
N ARG A 6 -3.85 13.58 -2.67
CA ARG A 6 -4.87 12.58 -2.31
C ARG A 6 -5.15 12.59 -0.82
N TYR A 7 -6.40 12.35 -0.49
CA TYR A 7 -6.82 12.24 0.90
C TYR A 7 -6.51 10.86 1.44
N LEU A 8 -6.02 10.84 2.67
CA LEU A 8 -5.75 9.64 3.43
C LEU A 8 -6.98 9.32 4.27
N TYR A 9 -7.56 8.15 4.06
CA TYR A 9 -8.74 7.69 4.76
C TYR A 9 -8.44 6.44 5.57
N GLU A 10 -9.03 6.35 6.76
CA GLU A 10 -9.18 5.09 7.48
C GLU A 10 -10.20 4.20 6.78
N TYR A 11 -9.90 2.91 6.73
CA TYR A 11 -10.76 1.88 6.17
C TYR A 11 -11.18 0.91 7.27
N GLN A 12 -12.49 0.65 7.35
CA GLN A 12 -13.06 -0.39 8.18
C GLN A 12 -14.03 -1.19 7.31
N ASN A 13 -13.90 -2.52 7.31
CA ASN A 13 -14.72 -3.41 6.49
C ASN A 13 -14.76 -3.00 4.99
N GLY A 14 -13.60 -2.61 4.44
CA GLY A 14 -13.44 -2.17 3.05
C GLY A 14 -14.04 -0.80 2.71
N LYS A 15 -14.59 -0.06 3.68
CA LYS A 15 -15.19 1.26 3.46
C LYS A 15 -14.36 2.36 4.08
N ARG A 16 -14.26 3.51 3.38
CA ARG A 16 -13.71 4.75 3.93
C ARG A 16 -14.61 5.21 5.07
N THR A 17 -14.05 5.37 6.27
CA THR A 17 -14.82 5.79 7.45
C THR A 17 -14.49 7.22 7.86
N ARG A 18 -13.21 7.61 7.81
CA ARG A 18 -12.73 8.87 8.37
C ARG A 18 -11.53 9.40 7.61
N ASN A 19 -11.49 10.70 7.33
CA ASN A 19 -10.28 11.34 6.83
C ASN A 19 -9.23 11.45 7.96
N THR A 20 -8.05 10.90 7.72
CA THR A 20 -6.91 10.92 8.65
C THR A 20 -5.74 11.74 8.11
N GLY A 21 -5.96 12.52 7.06
CA GLY A 21 -4.92 13.38 6.49
C GLY A 21 -4.98 13.49 4.97
N PHE A 22 -3.84 13.83 4.40
CA PHE A 22 -3.63 13.90 2.95
C PHE A 22 -2.16 13.66 2.62
N VAL A 23 -1.91 13.41 1.34
CA VAL A 23 -0.57 13.18 0.80
C VAL A 23 -0.37 14.05 -0.42
N LYS A 24 0.84 14.58 -0.60
CA LYS A 24 1.27 15.24 -1.82
C LYS A 24 2.20 14.29 -2.55
N VAL A 25 1.90 14.02 -3.82
CA VAL A 25 2.67 13.09 -4.65
C VAL A 25 3.31 13.88 -5.78
N LEU A 26 4.59 13.65 -6.00
CA LEU A 26 5.35 14.11 -7.15
C LEU A 26 5.92 12.90 -7.87
N GLU A 27 5.39 12.59 -9.05
CA GLU A 27 5.88 11.53 -9.93
C GLU A 27 6.76 12.12 -11.04
N GLN A 28 7.94 11.54 -11.18
CA GLN A 28 8.89 11.78 -12.26
C GLN A 28 9.00 10.51 -13.12
N THR A 29 9.98 10.46 -14.03
CA THR A 29 10.12 9.36 -14.98
C THR A 29 10.43 8.03 -14.28
N ASP A 30 11.33 8.06 -13.30
CA ASP A 30 11.92 6.89 -12.64
C ASP A 30 11.88 6.99 -11.11
N THR A 31 11.36 8.10 -10.59
CA THR A 31 11.30 8.40 -9.16
C THR A 31 9.97 9.01 -8.79
N ALA A 32 9.57 8.82 -7.53
CA ALA A 32 8.44 9.52 -6.96
C ALA A 32 8.69 9.89 -5.50
N GLU A 33 8.14 11.04 -5.11
CA GLU A 33 8.14 11.51 -3.74
C GLU A 33 6.70 11.63 -3.23
N ILE A 34 6.48 11.14 -2.01
CA ILE A 34 5.23 11.20 -1.30
C ILE A 34 5.46 11.89 0.04
N GLN A 35 4.88 13.07 0.20
CA GLN A 35 4.82 13.77 1.48
C GLN A 35 3.50 13.44 2.16
N ILE A 36 3.57 12.78 3.32
CA ILE A 36 2.43 12.28 4.09
C ILE A 36 2.18 13.23 5.25
N TYR A 37 0.95 13.75 5.34
CA TYR A 37 0.48 14.56 6.46
C TYR A 37 -0.66 13.84 7.15
N GLY A 38 -0.33 13.14 8.22
CA GLY A 38 -1.22 12.24 8.93
C GLY A 38 -1.69 12.79 10.28
N ARG A 39 -2.92 12.45 10.70
CA ARG A 39 -3.46 12.72 12.03
C ARG A 39 -4.49 11.68 12.49
N GLY A 40 -4.70 11.58 13.80
CA GLY A 40 -5.79 10.81 14.40
C GLY A 40 -5.62 9.29 14.36
N PHE A 41 -4.39 8.82 14.18
CA PHE A 41 -4.07 7.40 14.23
C PHE A 41 -4.12 6.88 15.68
N PRO A 42 -4.52 5.62 15.90
CA PRO A 42 -4.48 4.96 17.20
C PRO A 42 -3.04 4.54 17.52
N VAL A 43 -2.15 5.53 17.66
CA VAL A 43 -0.71 5.38 17.95
C VAL A 43 -0.41 5.41 19.46
N ALA A 44 -1.44 5.51 20.30
CA ALA A 44 -1.30 5.37 21.74
C ALA A 44 -0.59 4.03 22.06
N GLY A 45 0.50 4.11 22.83
CA GLY A 45 1.30 2.94 23.23
C GLY A 45 2.52 2.64 22.34
N GLY A 46 2.96 3.55 21.45
CA GLY A 46 4.19 3.36 20.68
C GLY A 46 4.05 2.43 19.47
N ARG A 47 2.83 2.29 18.94
CA ARG A 47 2.54 1.44 17.79
C ARG A 47 3.19 2.01 16.52
N THR A 48 3.89 1.14 15.79
CA THR A 48 4.52 1.43 14.51
C THR A 48 3.48 1.47 13.39
N LEU A 49 3.62 2.41 12.45
CA LEU A 49 2.87 2.43 11.20
C LEU A 49 3.76 1.88 10.08
N GLU A 50 3.38 0.76 9.50
CA GLU A 50 4.07 0.24 8.32
C GLU A 50 3.58 0.95 7.06
N ILE A 51 4.51 1.28 6.17
CA ILE A 51 4.23 1.99 4.92
C ILE A 51 4.29 0.99 3.78
N TYR A 52 3.23 0.95 2.99
CA TYR A 52 3.15 0.16 1.78
C TYR A 52 2.80 1.06 0.59
N LEU A 53 3.45 0.83 -0.54
CA LEU A 53 2.86 1.17 -1.84
C LEU A 53 2.02 -0.01 -2.29
N PHE A 54 0.96 0.23 -3.06
CA PHE A 54 0.18 -0.89 -3.59
C PHE A 54 -0.07 -0.75 -5.08
N TYR A 55 -0.24 -1.89 -5.73
CA TYR A 55 -0.78 -2.01 -7.08
C TYR A 55 -1.89 -3.06 -7.08
N GLU A 56 -2.66 -3.10 -8.17
CA GLU A 56 -3.65 -4.13 -8.39
C GLU A 56 -3.18 -5.17 -9.40
N GLU A 57 -3.37 -6.44 -9.07
CA GLU A 57 -3.21 -7.57 -10.00
C GLU A 57 -4.26 -8.64 -9.71
N ASP A 58 -4.89 -9.17 -10.76
CA ASP A 58 -5.95 -10.19 -10.66
C ASP A 58 -7.07 -9.82 -9.66
N GLY A 59 -7.43 -8.52 -9.59
CA GLY A 59 -8.46 -7.98 -8.69
C GLY A 59 -8.05 -7.92 -7.21
N LYS A 60 -6.75 -8.04 -6.91
CA LYS A 60 -6.22 -8.00 -5.55
C LYS A 60 -5.32 -6.79 -5.34
N CYS A 61 -5.43 -6.19 -4.16
CA CYS A 61 -4.52 -5.14 -3.68
C CYS A 61 -3.24 -5.81 -3.15
N ILE A 62 -2.11 -5.54 -3.80
CA ILE A 62 -0.81 -6.12 -3.44
C ILE A 62 0.09 -5.02 -2.90
N GLY A 63 0.54 -5.17 -1.66
CA GLY A 63 1.36 -4.20 -0.94
C GLY A 63 2.85 -4.51 -1.02
N ILE A 64 3.63 -3.55 -1.50
CA ILE A 64 5.10 -3.51 -1.47
C ILE A 64 5.50 -2.74 -0.22
N ARG A 65 6.22 -3.39 0.71
CA ARG A 65 6.63 -2.78 1.98
C ARG A 65 7.75 -1.77 1.72
N MET A 66 7.53 -0.52 2.10
CA MET A 66 8.50 0.56 1.91
C MET A 66 9.25 0.93 3.18
N GLY A 67 8.71 0.59 4.35
CA GLY A 67 9.33 0.91 5.62
C GLY A 67 8.30 1.10 6.72
N GLU A 68 8.67 1.88 7.74
CA GLU A 68 7.82 2.10 8.89
C GLU A 68 8.08 3.45 9.58
N ILE A 69 7.05 3.96 10.24
CA ILE A 69 7.10 5.16 11.09
C ILE A 69 6.98 4.68 12.54
N ARG A 70 8.03 4.90 13.32
CA ARG A 70 8.05 4.60 14.77
C ARG A 70 7.72 5.86 15.57
N GLY A 71 7.03 5.69 16.70
CA GLY A 71 6.75 6.80 17.62
C GLY A 71 5.90 7.91 16.99
N ALA A 72 5.06 7.57 16.00
CA ALA A 72 4.18 8.53 15.37
C ALA A 72 3.33 9.24 16.43
N GLN A 73 3.32 10.56 16.39
CA GLN A 73 2.48 11.38 17.27
C GLN A 73 1.05 11.43 16.72
N ALA A 74 0.13 12.03 17.50
CA ALA A 74 -1.26 12.22 17.10
C ALA A 74 -1.41 12.95 15.75
N ALA A 75 -0.41 13.74 15.36
CA ALA A 75 -0.20 14.24 14.00
C ALA A 75 1.28 14.12 13.61
N PHE A 76 1.57 13.81 12.34
CA PHE A 76 2.94 13.68 11.84
C PHE A 76 3.07 14.09 10.38
N GLY A 77 4.29 14.48 10.01
CA GLY A 77 4.75 14.61 8.64
C GLY A 77 5.80 13.53 8.34
N TYR A 78 5.72 12.87 7.20
CA TYR A 78 6.73 11.90 6.74
C TYR A 78 6.96 12.03 5.24
N LYS A 79 8.21 11.81 4.79
CA LYS A 79 8.57 11.84 3.38
C LYS A 79 9.05 10.47 2.94
N LEU A 80 8.30 9.85 2.02
CA LEU A 80 8.70 8.63 1.34
C LEU A 80 9.21 9.00 -0.05
N SER A 81 10.38 8.49 -0.42
CA SER A 81 10.88 8.55 -1.80
C SER A 81 11.11 7.12 -2.27
N TYR A 82 10.78 6.84 -3.52
CA TYR A 82 11.00 5.53 -4.14
C TYR A 82 11.34 5.66 -5.62
N THR A 83 12.03 4.65 -6.12
CA THR A 83 12.48 4.49 -7.50
C THR A 83 11.72 3.36 -8.19
N THR A 84 11.96 3.17 -9.50
CA THR A 84 11.46 2.00 -10.24
C THR A 84 11.98 0.69 -9.64
N ASP A 85 13.25 0.65 -9.22
CA ASP A 85 13.87 -0.54 -8.64
C ASP A 85 13.22 -0.95 -7.31
N ASP A 86 12.85 0.03 -6.46
CA ASP A 86 12.23 -0.23 -5.16
C ASP A 86 10.87 -0.94 -5.27
N VAL A 87 10.20 -0.82 -6.43
CA VAL A 87 8.87 -1.39 -6.67
C VAL A 87 8.89 -2.55 -7.66
N GLY A 88 10.07 -3.05 -8.06
CA GLY A 88 10.20 -4.20 -8.96
C GLY A 88 10.26 -3.86 -10.46
N GLY A 89 10.68 -2.64 -10.80
CA GLY A 89 10.97 -2.17 -12.16
C GLY A 89 9.85 -1.35 -12.81
N ASP A 90 10.13 -0.84 -14.01
CA ASP A 90 9.28 0.12 -14.74
C ASP A 90 7.83 -0.35 -14.93
N GLY A 91 7.66 -1.65 -15.21
CA GLY A 91 6.34 -2.25 -15.40
C GLY A 91 5.45 -2.16 -14.15
N GLN A 92 6.04 -2.22 -12.95
CA GLN A 92 5.30 -2.06 -11.71
C GLN A 92 5.15 -0.60 -11.31
N PHE A 93 6.18 0.21 -11.55
CA PHE A 93 6.18 1.64 -11.19
C PHE A 93 4.98 2.38 -11.76
N GLY A 94 4.66 2.17 -13.03
CA GLY A 94 3.47 2.76 -13.67
C GLY A 94 2.13 2.19 -13.20
N ARG A 95 2.13 1.09 -12.43
CA ARG A 95 0.93 0.39 -11.92
C ARG A 95 0.64 0.68 -10.46
N ILE A 96 1.54 1.37 -9.74
CA ILE A 96 1.24 1.75 -8.37
C ILE A 96 -0.08 2.55 -8.41
N GLY A 97 -0.96 2.26 -7.45
CA GLY A 97 -2.31 2.81 -7.36
C GLY A 97 -2.51 3.68 -6.12
N GLY A 98 -1.53 3.73 -5.23
CA GLY A 98 -1.59 4.51 -4.00
C GLY A 98 -0.65 4.00 -2.92
N MET A 99 -0.87 4.48 -1.70
CA MET A 99 -0.18 4.01 -0.50
C MET A 99 -1.16 3.54 0.57
N ILE A 100 -0.67 2.67 1.43
CA ILE A 100 -1.34 2.17 2.62
C ILE A 100 -0.43 2.37 3.83
N LEU A 101 -0.97 2.92 4.91
CA LEU A 101 -0.41 2.79 6.24
C LEU A 101 -1.14 1.68 6.96
N ARG A 102 -0.39 0.75 7.56
CA ARG A 102 -0.93 -0.32 8.40
C ARG A 102 -0.48 -0.13 9.84
N ALA A 103 -1.45 -0.04 10.76
CA ALA A 103 -1.20 0.04 12.19
C ALA A 103 -1.42 -1.33 12.83
N GLY A 104 -0.37 -1.92 13.39
CA GLY A 104 -0.44 -3.27 13.96
C GLY A 104 -0.56 -4.37 12.90
N ASN A 105 -1.02 -5.54 13.31
CA ASN A 105 -0.93 -6.78 12.56
C ASN A 105 -2.08 -7.73 12.96
N GLY A 106 -2.44 -8.64 12.06
CA GLY A 106 -3.55 -9.58 12.27
C GLY A 106 -4.94 -8.94 12.14
N ALA A 107 -5.93 -9.49 12.87
CA ALA A 107 -7.33 -9.10 12.76
C ALA A 107 -7.62 -7.67 13.24
N ASP A 108 -6.80 -7.14 14.15
CA ASP A 108 -6.95 -5.80 14.72
C ASP A 108 -6.13 -4.73 13.98
N ALA A 109 -5.58 -5.07 12.81
CA ALA A 109 -4.80 -4.13 12.02
C ALA A 109 -5.67 -2.99 11.50
N GLY A 110 -5.25 -1.75 11.77
CA GLY A 110 -5.87 -0.55 11.19
C GLY A 110 -5.28 -0.24 9.82
N TYR A 111 -6.14 0.02 8.84
CA TYR A 111 -5.73 0.34 7.47
C TYR A 111 -6.07 1.78 7.11
N TYR A 112 -5.11 2.48 6.53
CA TYR A 112 -5.28 3.86 6.08
C TYR A 112 -4.74 4.01 4.67
N GLY A 113 -5.59 4.38 3.71
CA GLY A 113 -5.25 4.37 2.30
C GLY A 113 -5.42 5.74 1.64
N ALA A 114 -4.46 6.11 0.80
CA ALA A 114 -4.58 7.19 -0.17
C ALA A 114 -4.48 6.59 -1.57
N VAL A 115 -5.60 6.60 -2.30
CA VAL A 115 -5.74 5.99 -3.63
C VAL A 115 -5.59 7.07 -4.70
N TRP A 116 -4.76 6.83 -5.72
CA TRP A 116 -4.47 7.81 -6.75
C TRP A 116 -5.59 7.98 -7.78
N ASP A 117 -6.28 6.91 -8.14
CA ASP A 117 -7.48 6.97 -8.97
C ASP A 117 -8.74 6.78 -8.10
N GLU A 118 -9.42 7.87 -7.78
CA GLU A 118 -10.63 7.80 -6.94
C GLU A 118 -11.82 7.14 -7.66
N ALA A 119 -11.81 7.07 -9.00
CA ALA A 119 -12.85 6.38 -9.77
C ALA A 119 -12.71 4.85 -9.72
N ARG A 120 -11.56 4.34 -9.27
CA ARG A 120 -11.29 2.91 -9.08
C ARG A 120 -11.09 2.61 -7.60
N PRO A 121 -12.18 2.37 -6.85
CA PRO A 121 -12.06 2.10 -5.43
C PRO A 121 -11.36 0.75 -5.20
N VAL A 122 -10.28 0.79 -4.41
CA VAL A 122 -9.52 -0.39 -4.01
C VAL A 122 -9.85 -0.74 -2.56
N ASP A 123 -10.17 -2.00 -2.30
CA ASP A 123 -10.32 -2.49 -0.92
C ASP A 123 -8.94 -2.70 -0.29
N VAL A 124 -8.37 -1.61 0.21
CA VAL A 124 -7.05 -1.60 0.87
C VAL A 124 -7.03 -2.41 2.18
N SER A 125 -8.19 -2.70 2.77
CA SER A 125 -8.27 -3.51 4.00
C SER A 125 -8.02 -5.00 3.75
N ARG A 126 -8.06 -5.43 2.48
CA ARG A 126 -7.75 -6.79 2.04
C ARG A 126 -6.38 -6.89 1.35
N MET A 127 -5.49 -5.92 1.60
CA MET A 127 -4.14 -5.93 1.08
C MET A 127 -3.42 -7.23 1.48
N ILE A 128 -2.83 -7.90 0.50
CA ILE A 128 -1.86 -8.99 0.71
C ILE A 128 -0.45 -8.45 0.45
N THR A 129 0.55 -8.95 1.15
CA THR A 129 1.93 -8.49 0.88
C THR A 129 2.42 -9.07 -0.45
N GLU A 130 3.37 -8.38 -1.07
CA GLU A 130 3.98 -8.87 -2.31
C GLU A 130 4.65 -10.24 -2.13
N GLU A 131 5.24 -10.49 -0.96
CA GLU A 131 5.83 -11.78 -0.58
C GLU A 131 4.77 -12.89 -0.59
N GLU A 132 3.63 -12.67 0.07
CA GLU A 132 2.50 -13.60 0.09
C GLU A 132 1.94 -13.82 -1.32
N TRP A 133 1.87 -12.77 -2.14
CA TRP A 133 1.41 -12.86 -3.53
C TRP A 133 2.31 -13.76 -4.38
N LYS A 134 3.63 -13.54 -4.31
CA LYS A 134 4.63 -14.31 -5.05
C LYS A 134 4.62 -15.80 -4.63
N LEU A 135 4.50 -16.08 -3.33
CA LEU A 135 4.35 -17.44 -2.81
C LEU A 135 3.10 -18.13 -3.35
N ASN A 136 1.96 -17.42 -3.34
CA ASN A 136 0.68 -17.93 -3.84
C ASN A 136 0.70 -18.22 -5.35
N LYS A 137 1.38 -17.41 -6.17
CA LYS A 137 1.55 -17.69 -7.61
C LYS A 137 2.48 -18.89 -7.86
N SER A 138 3.61 -18.97 -7.14
CA SER A 138 4.55 -20.09 -7.27
C SER A 138 3.90 -21.45 -6.94
N GLY A 139 3.10 -21.51 -5.86
CA GLY A 139 2.34 -22.71 -5.49
C GLY A 139 1.28 -23.12 -6.52
N LYS A 140 0.60 -22.15 -7.15
CA LYS A 140 -0.36 -22.42 -8.23
C LYS A 140 0.31 -22.96 -9.50
N ASN A 141 1.47 -22.42 -9.87
CA ASN A 141 2.21 -22.89 -11.03
C ASN A 141 2.71 -24.33 -10.85
N LYS A 142 3.21 -24.68 -9.65
CA LYS A 142 3.62 -26.06 -9.34
C LYS A 142 2.47 -27.07 -9.45
N LYS A 143 1.29 -26.74 -8.89
CA LYS A 143 0.10 -27.61 -9.01
C LYS A 143 -0.36 -27.79 -10.47
N LYS A 144 -0.31 -26.73 -11.29
CA LYS A 144 -0.65 -26.83 -12.72
C LYS A 144 0.32 -27.72 -13.49
N LEU A 145 1.63 -27.62 -13.23
CA LEU A 145 2.64 -28.46 -13.87
C LEU A 145 2.45 -29.94 -13.51
N GLN A 146 2.23 -30.23 -12.22
CA GLN A 146 2.02 -31.60 -11.74
C GLN A 146 0.76 -32.26 -12.33
N MET A 147 -0.32 -31.50 -12.51
CA MET A 147 -1.54 -32.01 -13.16
C MET A 147 -1.36 -32.27 -14.66
N ALA A 148 -0.51 -31.49 -15.34
CA ALA A 148 -0.23 -31.66 -16.76
C ALA A 148 0.67 -32.87 -17.04
N GLU A 149 1.51 -33.28 -16.08
CA GLU A 149 2.38 -34.47 -16.19
C GLU A 149 1.67 -35.78 -15.84
N THR A 150 0.42 -35.72 -15.34
CA THR A 150 -0.37 -36.90 -14.94
C THR A 150 -1.53 -37.20 -15.91
N CYS A 151 -1.58 -36.53 -17.08
CA CYS A 151 -2.50 -36.81 -18.18
C CYS A 151 -1.70 -37.33 -19.39
#